data_AF-A0A5K0ZJP5-F1
#
_entry.id   AF-A0A5K0ZJP5-F1
#
_cell.length_a   1.000
_cell.length_b   1.000
_cell.length_c   1.000
_cell.angle_alpha   90.00
_cell.angle_beta   90.00
_cell.angle_gamma   90.00
#
_symmetry.space_group_name_H-M   'P 1'
#
loop_
_entity.id
_entity.type
_entity.pdbx_description
1 polymer ?
#
loop_
_entity_poly.entity_id
_entity_poly.type
_entity_poly.pdbx_seq_one_letter_code
_entity_poly.pdbx_strand_id
1 'polypeptide(L)'
;IARWDKSSNPLQCMAHSLNPKYYGKKWLAQGIGRTPPHMDPELSKNRLAYLNRIFIDVHQNRGAQEEFVRFSTGIEEDICATVDKDDYLLK
;
A
#
# COMPACT_ATOMS: atom_id res chain seq x y z
N ILE A 1 15.01 9.61 14.22
CA ILE A 1 15.11 9.58 12.75
C ILE A 1 13.96 8.73 12.28
N ALA A 2 13.05 9.30 11.50
CA ALA A 2 11.88 8.56 11.03
C ALA A 2 12.34 7.55 9.95
N ARG A 3 11.72 6.35 9.92
CA ARG A 3 12.22 5.15 9.21
C ARG A 3 12.29 5.37 7.68
N TRP A 4 11.49 6.30 7.18
CA TRP A 4 11.32 6.68 5.79
C TRP A 4 11.80 8.12 5.48
N ASP A 5 12.57 8.74 6.36
CA ASP A 5 12.80 10.20 6.34
C ASP A 5 14.17 10.64 5.78
N LYS A 6 15.20 9.78 5.80
CA LYS A 6 16.57 10.22 5.46
C LYS A 6 17.08 9.87 4.06
N SER A 7 16.44 8.93 3.36
CA SER A 7 16.90 8.44 2.05
C SER A 7 15.79 7.88 1.17
N SER A 8 14.55 7.81 1.67
CA SER A 8 13.41 7.33 0.91
C SER A 8 12.90 8.47 0.05
N ASN A 9 13.20 8.44 -1.24
CA ASN A 9 12.68 9.46 -2.13
C ASN A 9 11.12 9.38 -2.12
N PRO A 10 10.38 10.49 -2.21
CA PRO A 10 8.93 10.46 -2.17
C PRO A 10 8.29 9.52 -3.22
N LEU A 11 8.98 9.33 -4.35
CA LEU A 11 8.62 8.37 -5.40
C LEU A 11 8.74 6.90 -4.95
N GLN A 12 9.72 6.56 -4.10
CA GLN A 12 9.95 5.23 -3.51
C GLN A 12 8.87 4.94 -2.48
N CYS A 13 8.49 5.93 -1.66
CA CYS A 13 7.33 5.78 -0.77
C CYS A 13 6.05 5.52 -1.56
N MET A 14 5.86 6.18 -2.71
CA MET A 14 4.72 5.91 -3.60
C MET A 14 4.79 4.55 -4.26
N ALA A 15 5.93 4.17 -4.84
CA ALA A 15 6.12 2.87 -5.47
C ALA A 15 5.91 1.73 -4.47
N HIS A 16 6.33 1.92 -3.22
CA HIS A 16 6.07 0.99 -2.14
C HIS A 16 4.58 0.95 -1.78
N SER A 17 3.93 2.11 -1.66
CA SER A 17 2.50 2.21 -1.35
C SER A 17 1.60 1.62 -2.45
N LEU A 18 2.02 1.66 -3.71
CA LEU A 18 1.24 1.18 -4.85
C LEU A 18 1.58 -0.25 -5.28
N ASN A 19 2.37 -0.99 -4.50
CA ASN A 19 2.75 -2.35 -4.86
C ASN A 19 1.88 -3.39 -4.13
N PRO A 20 1.02 -4.14 -4.84
CA PRO A 20 0.11 -5.13 -4.23
C PRO A 20 0.82 -6.20 -3.41
N LYS A 21 2.10 -6.50 -3.72
CA LYS A 21 2.90 -7.49 -2.99
C LYS A 21 2.92 -7.24 -1.48
N TYR A 22 2.94 -5.97 -1.06
CA TYR A 22 3.05 -5.59 0.36
C TYR A 22 1.72 -5.66 1.11
N TYR A 23 0.62 -5.86 0.39
CA TYR A 23 -0.71 -6.11 0.95
C TYR A 23 -0.98 -7.62 1.07
N GLY A 24 -0.15 -8.43 0.40
CA GLY A 24 -0.22 -9.89 0.40
C GLY A 24 -0.04 -10.53 1.78
N LYS A 25 -0.95 -11.43 2.17
CA LYS A 25 -0.83 -12.27 3.38
C LYS A 25 0.54 -12.99 3.45
N LYS A 26 1.01 -13.54 2.33
CA LYS A 26 2.33 -14.20 2.21
C LYS A 26 3.48 -13.25 2.60
N TRP A 27 3.43 -11.98 2.22
CA TRP A 27 4.46 -11.00 2.59
C TRP A 27 4.33 -10.55 4.04
N LEU A 28 3.11 -10.33 4.52
CA LEU A 28 2.85 -9.90 5.90
C LEU A 28 3.29 -10.96 6.92
N ALA A 29 3.03 -12.23 6.65
CA ALA A 29 3.40 -13.34 7.54
C ALA A 29 4.92 -13.59 7.65
N GLN A 30 5.72 -13.09 6.70
CA GLN A 30 7.17 -13.35 6.63
C GLN A 30 8.01 -12.46 7.57
N GLY A 31 7.43 -11.48 8.27
CA GLY A 31 8.21 -10.59 9.13
C GLY A 31 7.41 -10.00 10.28
N ILE A 32 7.99 -10.04 11.47
CA ILE A 32 7.42 -9.40 12.67
C ILE A 32 7.31 -7.89 12.43
N GLY A 33 6.12 -7.33 12.66
CA GLY A 33 5.86 -5.90 12.50
C GLY A 33 5.70 -5.43 11.05
N ARG A 34 5.54 -6.34 10.08
CA ARG A 34 5.09 -5.97 8.74
C ARG A 34 3.62 -5.59 8.77
N THR A 35 3.33 -4.38 8.32
CA THR A 35 1.97 -3.86 8.17
C THR A 35 1.71 -3.55 6.71
N PRO A 36 0.45 -3.66 6.24
CA PRO A 36 0.10 -3.16 4.92
C PRO A 36 0.51 -1.69 4.77
N PRO A 37 0.99 -1.25 3.60
CA PRO A 37 1.47 0.14 3.42
C PRO A 37 0.43 1.21 3.75
N HIS A 38 -0.87 0.92 3.57
CA HIS A 38 -1.95 1.84 3.91
C HIS A 38 -2.18 1.99 5.43
N MET A 39 -1.76 1.00 6.23
CA MET A 39 -1.84 1.01 7.71
C MET A 39 -0.58 1.56 8.37
N ASP A 40 0.48 1.78 7.60
CA ASP A 40 1.73 2.36 8.09
C ASP A 40 1.59 3.90 8.21
N PRO A 41 1.68 4.48 9.42
CA PRO A 41 1.42 5.91 9.62
C PRO A 41 2.43 6.81 8.91
N GLU A 42 3.69 6.38 8.82
CA GLU A 42 4.77 7.18 8.23
C GLU A 42 4.66 7.16 6.70
N LEU A 43 4.42 5.99 6.11
CA LEU A 43 4.14 5.88 4.67
C LEU A 43 2.86 6.63 4.29
N SER A 44 1.82 6.56 5.12
CA SER A 44 0.58 7.29 4.85
C SER A 44 0.76 8.80 4.88
N LYS A 45 1.54 9.32 5.83
CA LYS A 45 1.89 10.75 5.86
C LYS A 45 2.69 11.16 4.62
N ASN A 46 3.70 10.37 4.24
CA ASN A 46 4.55 10.67 3.09
C ASN A 46 3.77 10.59 1.76
N ARG A 47 2.90 9.59 1.60
CA ARG A 47 1.99 9.46 0.47
C ARG A 47 1.09 10.69 0.35
N LEU A 48 0.44 11.09 1.44
CA LEU A 48 -0.46 12.24 1.44
C LEU A 48 0.28 13.52 1.05
N ALA A 49 1.45 13.78 1.64
CA ALA A 49 2.28 14.91 1.29
C ALA A 49 2.69 14.92 -0.19
N TYR A 50 2.97 13.75 -0.76
CA TYR A 50 3.35 13.61 -2.15
C TYR A 50 2.18 13.78 -3.13
N LEU A 51 1.02 13.19 -2.83
CA LEU A 51 -0.21 13.38 -3.63
C LEU A 51 -0.61 14.86 -3.66
N ASN A 52 -0.53 15.55 -2.52
CA ASN A 52 -0.77 17.00 -2.43
C ASN A 52 0.23 17.85 -3.22
N ARG A 53 1.41 17.32 -3.50
CA ARG A 53 2.42 18.00 -4.32
C ARG A 53 2.19 17.79 -5.82
N ILE A 54 1.72 16.62 -6.24
CA ILE A 54 1.46 16.32 -7.65
C ILE A 54 0.13 16.90 -8.10
N PHE A 55 -0.94 16.62 -7.34
CA PHE A 55 -2.28 17.03 -7.68
C PHE A 55 -2.60 18.35 -6.98
N ILE A 56 -2.27 19.45 -7.67
CA ILE A 56 -2.57 20.81 -7.24
C ILE A 56 -4.07 21.08 -7.29
N ASP A 57 -4.75 20.52 -8.29
CA ASP A 57 -6.21 20.57 -8.39
C ASP A 57 -6.87 19.68 -7.33
N VAL A 58 -7.80 20.25 -6.58
CA VAL A 58 -8.45 19.59 -5.44
C VAL A 58 -9.31 18.40 -5.89
N HIS A 59 -9.95 18.48 -7.07
CA HIS A 59 -10.78 17.39 -7.56
C HIS A 59 -9.93 16.21 -8.04
N GLN A 60 -8.83 16.48 -8.75
CA GLN A 60 -7.86 15.45 -9.14
C GLN A 60 -7.21 14.81 -7.92
N ASN A 61 -6.84 15.62 -6.91
CA ASN A 61 -6.26 15.13 -5.67
C ASN A 61 -7.21 14.19 -4.94
N ARG A 62 -8.46 14.62 -4.77
CA ARG A 62 -9.51 13.82 -4.16
C ARG A 62 -9.72 12.51 -4.93
N GLY A 63 -9.80 12.55 -6.26
CA GLY A 63 -9.91 11.35 -7.09
C GLY A 63 -8.75 10.39 -6.88
N ALA A 64 -7.51 10.88 -6.88
CA ALA A 64 -6.33 10.05 -6.63
C ALA A 64 -6.33 9.41 -5.22
N GLN A 65 -6.82 10.14 -4.21
CA GLN A 65 -6.98 9.57 -2.86
C GLN A 65 -8.06 8.49 -2.81
N GLU A 66 -9.21 8.73 -3.44
CA GLU A 66 -10.32 7.76 -3.52
C GLU A 66 -9.90 6.48 -4.26
N GLU A 67 -9.19 6.62 -5.39
CA GLU A 67 -8.62 5.47 -6.13
C GLU A 67 -7.60 4.71 -5.29
N PHE A 68 -6.74 5.42 -4.55
CA PHE A 68 -5.78 4.77 -3.65
C PHE A 68 -6.49 3.98 -2.55
N VAL A 69 -7.54 4.53 -1.94
CA VAL A 69 -8.34 3.82 -0.93
C VAL A 69 -8.90 2.55 -1.54
N ARG A 70 -9.57 2.65 -2.69
CA ARG A 70 -10.14 1.50 -3.41
C ARG A 70 -9.09 0.43 -3.74
N PHE A 71 -7.92 0.85 -4.22
CA PHE A 71 -6.78 -0.03 -4.46
C PHE A 71 -6.34 -0.75 -3.18
N SER A 72 -6.15 0.00 -2.09
CA SER A 72 -5.61 -0.52 -0.84
C SER A 72 -6.55 -1.48 -0.11
N THR A 73 -7.86 -1.23 -0.16
CA THR A 73 -8.88 -2.06 0.52
C THR A 73 -9.37 -3.21 -0.36
N GLY A 74 -9.42 -3.04 -1.69
CA GLY A 74 -9.87 -4.09 -2.62
C GLY A 74 -8.88 -5.24 -2.77
N ILE A 75 -7.59 -5.02 -2.48
CA ILE A 75 -6.58 -6.10 -2.54
C ILE A 75 -6.80 -7.15 -1.42
N GLU A 76 -7.36 -6.77 -0.27
CA GLU A 76 -7.62 -7.71 0.82
C GLU A 76 -8.66 -8.78 0.42
N GLU A 77 -9.65 -8.39 -0.39
CA GLU A 77 -10.71 -9.26 -0.91
C GLU A 77 -10.17 -10.24 -1.97
N ASP A 78 -9.33 -9.76 -2.90
CA ASP A 78 -8.80 -10.56 -4.01
C ASP A 78 -7.74 -11.58 -3.56
N ILE A 79 -6.98 -11.28 -2.50
CA ILE A 79 -6.06 -12.26 -1.89
C ILE A 79 -6.84 -13.41 -1.26
N CYS A 80 -8.00 -13.18 -0.63
CA CYS A 80 -8.80 -14.28 -0.08
C CYS A 80 -9.23 -15.27 -1.17
N ALA A 81 -9.63 -14.77 -2.34
CA ALA A 81 -10.03 -15.59 -3.49
C ALA A 81 -8.88 -16.41 -4.13
N THR A 82 -7.61 -16.03 -3.87
CA THR A 82 -6.44 -16.77 -4.39
C THR A 82 -5.87 -17.80 -3.42
N VAL A 83 -6.12 -17.67 -2.11
CA VAL A 83 -5.71 -18.69 -1.13
C VAL A 83 -6.49 -19.99 -1.33
N ASP A 84 -7.75 -19.90 -1.78
CA ASP A 84 -8.61 -21.07 -2.00
C ASP A 84 -8.18 -21.95 -3.18
N LYS A 85 -7.30 -21.51 -4.09
CA LYS A 85 -6.87 -22.32 -5.24
C LYS A 85 -5.57 -23.09 -4.99
N ASP A 86 -4.71 -22.61 -4.11
CA ASP A 86 -3.42 -23.25 -3.80
C ASP A 86 -3.59 -24.43 -2.81
N ASP A 87 -4.66 -24.47 -2.01
CA ASP A 87 -4.88 -25.51 -0.98
C ASP A 87 -5.48 -26.82 -1.52
N TYR A 88 -6.00 -26.82 -2.75
CA TYR A 88 -6.54 -28.03 -3.42
C TYR A 88 -5.52 -28.78 -4.28
N LEU A 89 -4.29 -28.29 -4.43
CA LEU A 89 -3.24 -28.95 -5.25
C LEU A 89 -2.19 -29.71 -4.42
N LEU A 90 -2.41 -29.86 -3.10
CA LEU A 90 -1.50 -30.58 -2.19
C LEU A 90 -2.19 -31.66 -1.32
N LYS A 91 -3.27 -32.28 -1.81
CA LYS A 91 -3.81 -33.53 -1.21
C LYS A 91 -3.92 -34.63 -2.26
#